data_AF-A0A091PE89-F1
#
_entry.id   AF-A0A091PE89-F1
#
_cell.length_a   1.000
_cell.length_b   1.000
_cell.length_c   1.000
_cell.angle_alpha   90.00
_cell.angle_beta   90.00
_cell.angle_gamma   90.00
#
_symmetry.space_group_name_H-M   'P 1'
#
loop_
_entity.id
_entity.type
_entity.pdbx_description
1 polymer ?
#
loop_
_entity_poly.entity_id
_entity_poly.type
_entity_poly.pdbx_seq_one_letter_code
_entity_poly.pdbx_strand_id
1 'polypeptide(L)'
;FIRYSYPFFGSAAPIMTSPPVEVRKNMEVFLPQSYCAFDFATIPHQLQDTFHRLPLLVELWHKDKTAKDLLLGVARLQLSSVLASEKTCFLGGNGEQCWRQTCNETVSVTAAQGPGNRIAELSYALTLEDYGLVKMQEVLVSDSSQCVGAGQQRHAPHTQPHAPGNNPEPRETLEYKAALELEMWKEMQEDIFENQLKKKEMAHMQALAEEWKKRDREREALMKKKVAEYTVLEEQLQKILKDLDKRERQLLSAESELQRVKKELQAEHEQNLQELQDSVRRAREECTRQVELERSKIKQLEEDRLRMQQQVYEAENKHKTLEKEFQQYKEQQSSKPEIQLQSEINLLTLEKVELERKLESATKSKLHYKQQWTRTLKEVARLKQRQQENAMAHLKKQQQELEHMRFRYLAAEEKELEKTDRQELEDIKNELNRLKQQEEERKQLQDTRDNADRVDSLHSRKLNENMDDYLSRLIEERDTLLRTGVYNHEDHIVSELDRQIRDAIAKRNI
;
A
#
# COMPACT_ATOMS: atom_id res chain seq x y z
N PHE A 1 -52.65 48.35 -12.81
CA PHE A 1 -53.89 48.08 -12.05
C PHE A 1 -54.31 46.64 -12.31
N ILE A 2 -55.12 46.03 -11.44
CA ILE A 2 -55.79 44.76 -11.76
C ILE A 2 -57.25 44.99 -12.11
N ARG A 3 -57.83 44.06 -12.89
CA ARG A 3 -59.24 44.07 -13.32
C ARG A 3 -59.80 42.65 -13.30
N TYR A 4 -61.07 42.48 -12.95
CA TYR A 4 -61.76 41.19 -13.06
C TYR A 4 -63.27 41.37 -13.26
N SER A 5 -63.94 40.29 -13.68
CA SER A 5 -65.41 40.18 -13.78
C SER A 5 -65.83 38.77 -13.36
N TYR A 6 -66.91 38.63 -12.60
CA TYR A 6 -67.45 37.32 -12.22
C TYR A 6 -68.99 37.33 -12.24
N PRO A 7 -69.62 37.09 -13.41
CA PRO A 7 -71.06 37.29 -13.63
C PRO A 7 -72.00 36.50 -12.71
N PHE A 8 -71.50 35.45 -12.05
CA PHE A 8 -72.25 34.69 -11.04
C PHE A 8 -72.68 35.55 -9.84
N PHE A 9 -71.93 36.60 -9.50
CA PHE A 9 -72.30 37.57 -8.46
C PHE A 9 -73.30 38.65 -8.93
N GLY A 10 -74.12 38.34 -9.94
CA GLY A 10 -75.20 39.20 -10.43
C GLY A 10 -74.80 40.34 -11.39
N SER A 11 -73.51 40.60 -11.61
CA SER A 11 -73.05 41.64 -12.54
C SER A 11 -71.86 41.21 -13.39
N ALA A 12 -71.95 41.50 -14.69
CA ALA A 12 -70.83 41.33 -15.64
C ALA A 12 -69.91 42.57 -15.71
N ALA A 13 -70.22 43.66 -15.00
CA ALA A 13 -69.40 44.86 -14.98
C ALA A 13 -67.99 44.55 -14.43
N PRO A 14 -66.91 45.10 -15.03
CA PRO A 14 -65.56 44.88 -14.54
C PRO A 14 -65.27 45.72 -13.29
N ILE A 15 -64.70 45.08 -12.27
CA ILE A 15 -64.16 45.72 -11.07
C ILE A 15 -62.66 45.86 -11.24
N MET A 16 -62.10 46.99 -10.79
CA MET A 16 -60.69 47.33 -11.00
C MET A 16 -60.13 48.23 -9.89
N THR A 17 -58.87 47.98 -9.52
CA THR A 17 -58.14 48.80 -8.53
C THR A 17 -57.83 50.19 -9.08
N SER A 18 -58.00 51.22 -8.26
CA SER A 18 -57.71 52.61 -8.63
C SER A 18 -57.16 53.41 -7.42
N PRO A 19 -56.20 54.33 -7.62
CA PRO A 19 -55.47 54.62 -8.86
C PRO A 19 -54.47 53.51 -9.26
N PRO A 20 -53.93 53.52 -10.50
CA PRO A 20 -52.80 52.69 -10.87
C PRO A 20 -51.55 53.01 -10.03
N VAL A 21 -50.82 51.99 -9.60
CA VAL A 21 -49.57 52.11 -8.83
C VAL A 21 -48.39 51.62 -9.68
N GLU A 22 -47.22 52.22 -9.49
CA GLU A 22 -45.97 51.77 -10.09
C GLU A 22 -45.46 50.51 -9.38
N VAL A 23 -45.11 49.47 -10.14
CA VAL A 23 -44.54 48.22 -9.64
C VAL A 23 -43.19 47.98 -10.32
N ARG A 24 -42.18 47.60 -9.53
CA ARG A 24 -40.81 47.33 -10.01
C ARG A 24 -40.42 45.89 -9.71
N LYS A 25 -39.38 45.39 -10.40
CA LYS A 25 -38.84 44.05 -10.16
C LYS A 25 -38.36 43.92 -8.70
N ASN A 26 -38.70 42.81 -8.05
CA ASN A 26 -38.43 42.52 -6.64
C ASN A 26 -39.05 43.52 -5.64
N MET A 27 -40.21 44.11 -5.97
CA MET A 27 -40.94 45.05 -5.11
C MET A 27 -42.36 44.57 -4.86
N GLU A 28 -42.74 44.41 -3.59
CA GLU A 28 -44.12 44.17 -3.17
C GLU A 28 -44.89 45.49 -3.08
N VAL A 29 -46.16 45.50 -3.49
CA VAL A 29 -46.98 46.72 -3.60
C VAL A 29 -48.44 46.41 -3.23
N PHE A 30 -48.95 47.07 -2.19
CA PHE A 30 -50.38 47.02 -1.85
C PHE A 30 -51.21 47.81 -2.87
N LEU A 31 -52.28 47.20 -3.37
CA LEU A 31 -53.14 47.79 -4.39
C LEU A 31 -54.28 48.61 -3.76
N PRO A 32 -54.49 49.88 -4.14
CA PRO A 32 -55.60 50.70 -3.64
C PRO A 32 -56.93 50.27 -4.27
N GLN A 33 -58.02 50.41 -3.51
CA GLN A 33 -59.37 49.96 -3.91
C GLN A 33 -59.39 48.49 -4.40
N SER A 34 -58.69 47.62 -3.66
CA SER A 34 -58.56 46.18 -3.94
C SER A 34 -59.60 45.30 -3.22
N TYR A 35 -60.27 45.83 -2.20
CA TYR A 35 -61.40 45.16 -1.54
C TYR A 35 -62.71 45.46 -2.27
N CYS A 36 -63.52 44.41 -2.48
CA CYS A 36 -64.88 44.49 -3.00
C CYS A 36 -65.69 43.31 -2.43
N ALA A 37 -66.90 43.59 -1.94
CA ALA A 37 -67.85 42.60 -1.44
C ALA A 37 -68.96 42.36 -2.48
N PHE A 38 -69.60 41.19 -2.39
CA PHE A 38 -70.74 40.82 -3.25
C PHE A 38 -71.82 40.16 -2.40
N ASP A 39 -72.98 40.81 -2.30
CA ASP A 39 -74.18 40.25 -1.69
C ASP A 39 -75.05 39.60 -2.78
N PHE A 40 -75.26 38.30 -2.71
CA PHE A 40 -76.03 37.55 -3.72
C PHE A 40 -76.73 36.33 -3.12
N ALA A 41 -77.84 35.91 -3.73
CA ALA A 41 -78.60 34.73 -3.35
C ALA A 41 -78.36 33.57 -4.34
N THR A 42 -78.03 32.39 -3.83
CA THR A 42 -77.88 31.16 -4.62
C THR A 42 -78.11 29.93 -3.76
N ILE A 43 -78.26 28.74 -4.37
CA ILE A 43 -78.37 27.48 -3.64
C ILE A 43 -76.94 26.99 -3.32
N PRO A 44 -76.64 26.48 -2.10
CA PRO A 44 -75.25 26.12 -1.73
C PRO A 44 -74.53 25.15 -2.69
N HIS A 45 -75.23 24.18 -3.30
CA HIS A 45 -74.62 23.31 -4.32
C HIS A 45 -74.23 24.08 -5.59
N GLN A 46 -75.04 25.07 -6.01
CA GLN A 46 -74.78 25.88 -7.18
C GLN A 46 -73.57 26.82 -6.95
N LEU A 47 -73.42 27.35 -5.74
CA LEU A 47 -72.20 28.05 -5.31
C LEU A 47 -70.98 27.12 -5.43
N GLN A 48 -71.06 25.93 -4.84
CA GLN A 48 -69.99 24.93 -4.84
C GLN A 48 -69.57 24.53 -6.26
N ASP A 49 -70.53 24.11 -7.10
CA ASP A 49 -70.29 23.71 -8.49
C ASP A 49 -69.65 24.83 -9.30
N THR A 50 -70.14 26.07 -9.13
CA THR A 50 -69.61 27.24 -9.86
C THR A 50 -68.19 27.56 -9.41
N PHE A 51 -67.91 27.57 -8.11
CA PHE A 51 -66.58 27.85 -7.55
C PHE A 51 -65.53 26.78 -7.90
N HIS A 52 -65.93 25.52 -8.09
CA HIS A 52 -65.04 24.47 -8.60
C HIS A 52 -64.81 24.59 -10.11
N ARG A 53 -65.86 24.89 -10.90
CA ARG A 53 -65.84 24.87 -12.36
C ARG A 53 -65.27 26.13 -13.01
N LEU A 54 -65.49 27.31 -12.42
CA LEU A 54 -65.17 28.61 -13.02
C LEU A 54 -64.17 29.36 -12.13
N PRO A 55 -62.86 29.39 -12.46
CA PRO A 55 -61.90 30.20 -11.74
C PRO A 55 -62.14 31.69 -12.02
N LEU A 56 -61.86 32.53 -11.02
CA LEU A 56 -61.83 33.97 -11.18
C LEU A 56 -60.58 34.36 -11.98
N LEU A 57 -60.78 35.07 -13.09
CA LEU A 57 -59.69 35.58 -13.93
C LEU A 57 -59.38 37.02 -13.53
N VAL A 58 -58.16 37.26 -13.03
CA VAL A 58 -57.68 38.59 -12.65
C VAL A 58 -56.63 39.05 -13.66
N GLU A 59 -56.98 40.06 -14.44
CA GLU A 59 -56.16 40.67 -15.48
C GLU A 59 -55.23 41.72 -14.87
N LEU A 60 -53.92 41.65 -15.17
CA LEU A 60 -52.93 42.66 -14.81
C LEU A 60 -52.71 43.62 -15.99
N TRP A 61 -53.10 44.88 -15.82
CA TRP A 61 -53.01 45.92 -16.83
C TRP A 61 -51.98 47.00 -16.48
N HIS A 62 -51.11 47.32 -17.44
CA HIS A 62 -50.30 48.54 -17.43
C HIS A 62 -51.15 49.74 -17.89
N LYS A 63 -51.00 50.88 -17.21
CA LYS A 63 -51.67 52.14 -17.54
C LYS A 63 -50.62 53.19 -17.91
N ASP A 64 -50.61 53.60 -19.16
CA ASP A 64 -49.81 54.73 -19.63
C ASP A 64 -50.62 56.04 -19.47
N LYS A 65 -49.96 57.19 -19.55
CA LYS A 65 -50.61 58.52 -19.56
C LYS A 65 -50.92 59.02 -20.98
N THR A 66 -50.39 58.35 -22.00
CA THR A 66 -50.34 58.76 -23.40
C THR A 66 -50.70 57.64 -24.37
N ALA A 67 -50.39 56.39 -24.03
CA ALA A 67 -50.78 55.20 -24.79
C ALA A 67 -52.07 54.55 -24.25
N LYS A 68 -52.60 53.54 -24.96
CA LYS A 68 -53.71 52.71 -24.48
C LYS A 68 -53.24 51.75 -23.38
N ASP A 69 -54.12 51.44 -22.44
CA ASP A 69 -53.88 50.43 -21.40
C ASP A 69 -53.51 49.07 -22.04
N LEU A 70 -52.47 48.41 -21.50
CA LEU A 70 -51.88 47.19 -22.05
C LEU A 70 -52.05 46.03 -21.06
N LEU A 71 -52.68 44.94 -21.52
CA LEU A 71 -52.78 43.69 -20.75
C LEU A 71 -51.40 43.02 -20.69
N LEU A 72 -50.82 42.93 -19.49
CA LEU A 72 -49.53 42.26 -19.27
C LEU A 72 -49.71 40.75 -19.07
N GLY A 73 -50.75 40.35 -18.34
CA GLY A 73 -50.95 38.95 -17.94
C GLY A 73 -52.24 38.70 -17.18
N VAL A 74 -52.49 37.44 -16.85
CA VAL A 74 -53.69 36.97 -16.13
C VAL A 74 -53.30 35.99 -15.02
N ALA A 75 -53.85 36.19 -13.83
CA ALA A 75 -53.87 35.20 -12.76
C ALA A 75 -55.21 34.44 -12.75
N ARG A 76 -55.17 33.18 -12.32
CA ARG A 76 -56.33 32.29 -12.22
C ARG A 76 -56.54 31.92 -10.76
N LEU A 77 -57.56 32.47 -10.12
CA LEU A 77 -57.86 32.26 -8.71
C LEU A 77 -58.95 31.19 -8.59
N GLN A 78 -58.67 30.14 -7.83
CA GLN A 78 -59.57 28.99 -7.70
C GLN A 78 -60.51 29.20 -6.50
N LEU A 79 -61.69 29.78 -6.77
CA LEU A 79 -62.60 30.21 -5.69
C LEU A 79 -63.03 29.08 -4.74
N SER A 80 -63.01 27.82 -5.18
CA SER A 80 -63.31 26.67 -4.31
C SER A 80 -62.36 26.49 -3.12
N SER A 81 -61.16 27.11 -3.11
CA SER A 81 -60.25 27.06 -1.95
C SER A 81 -60.88 27.59 -0.65
N VAL A 82 -61.75 28.60 -0.73
CA VAL A 82 -62.43 29.15 0.46
C VAL A 82 -63.39 28.13 1.09
N LEU A 83 -63.97 27.23 0.30
CA LEU A 83 -64.93 26.21 0.74
C LEU A 83 -64.26 25.12 1.59
N ALA A 84 -62.95 24.90 1.42
CA ALA A 84 -62.14 23.97 2.20
C ALA A 84 -61.51 24.60 3.46
N SER A 85 -61.73 25.90 3.69
CA SER A 85 -61.19 26.63 4.85
C SER A 85 -62.07 26.46 6.10
N GLU A 86 -61.51 26.71 7.29
CA GLU A 86 -62.24 26.57 8.55
C GLU A 86 -63.51 27.44 8.60
N LYS A 87 -64.65 26.85 8.99
CA LYS A 87 -65.96 27.51 9.01
C LYS A 87 -66.27 28.02 10.42
N THR A 88 -65.98 29.29 10.65
CA THR A 88 -66.16 29.99 11.94
C THR A 88 -67.56 30.58 12.08
N CYS A 89 -68.15 30.58 13.28
CA CYS A 89 -69.48 31.17 13.53
C CYS A 89 -69.34 32.62 14.00
N PHE A 90 -70.21 33.51 13.51
CA PHE A 90 -70.34 34.90 13.96
C PHE A 90 -71.81 35.33 14.03
N LEU A 91 -72.08 36.43 14.72
CA LEU A 91 -73.43 37.03 14.77
C LEU A 91 -73.56 38.09 13.67
N GLY A 92 -74.53 37.92 12.78
CA GLY A 92 -74.92 38.94 11.80
C GLY A 92 -75.65 40.12 12.47
N GLY A 93 -75.87 41.20 11.72
CA GLY A 93 -76.45 42.45 12.24
C GLY A 93 -77.82 42.31 12.93
N ASN A 94 -78.58 41.27 12.57
CA ASN A 94 -79.89 40.95 13.15
C ASN A 94 -79.81 40.00 14.38
N GLY A 95 -78.61 39.65 14.86
CA GLY A 95 -78.40 38.64 15.91
C GLY A 95 -78.48 37.18 15.42
N GLU A 96 -78.50 36.97 14.11
CA GLU A 96 -78.60 35.64 13.47
C GLU A 96 -77.22 34.97 13.42
N GLN A 97 -77.19 33.63 13.52
CA GLN A 97 -75.94 32.87 13.38
C GLN A 97 -75.54 32.77 11.91
N CYS A 98 -74.44 33.43 11.57
CA CYS A 98 -73.83 33.43 10.24
C CYS A 98 -72.48 32.74 10.31
N TRP A 99 -71.97 32.25 9.17
CA TRP A 99 -70.70 31.53 9.13
C TRP A 99 -69.70 32.19 8.19
N ARG A 100 -68.44 32.29 8.60
CA ARG A 100 -67.35 32.88 7.82
C ARG A 100 -66.27 31.83 7.54
N GLN A 101 -65.89 31.71 6.27
CA GLN A 101 -64.69 31.00 5.80
C GLN A 101 -63.77 32.02 5.12
N THR A 102 -62.47 31.94 5.35
CA THR A 102 -61.48 32.84 4.73
C THR A 102 -60.25 32.05 4.30
N CYS A 103 -59.79 32.25 3.06
CA CYS A 103 -58.49 31.78 2.59
C CYS A 103 -57.60 32.95 2.15
N ASN A 104 -56.30 32.79 2.37
CA ASN A 104 -55.26 33.70 1.89
C ASN A 104 -54.30 32.89 1.01
N GLU A 105 -54.06 33.34 -0.21
CA GLU A 105 -53.25 32.63 -1.20
C GLU A 105 -52.35 33.60 -1.99
N THR A 106 -51.33 33.05 -2.65
CA THR A 106 -50.49 33.76 -3.60
C THR A 106 -50.41 32.96 -4.90
N VAL A 107 -50.83 33.56 -6.01
CA VAL A 107 -50.90 32.92 -7.34
C VAL A 107 -50.01 33.64 -8.35
N SER A 108 -49.50 32.91 -9.33
CA SER A 108 -48.71 33.48 -10.43
C SER A 108 -49.60 34.23 -11.43
N VAL A 109 -49.15 35.41 -11.85
CA VAL A 109 -49.64 36.10 -13.04
C VAL A 109 -48.85 35.59 -14.23
N THR A 110 -49.52 34.98 -15.20
CA THR A 110 -48.89 34.47 -16.45
C THR A 110 -49.01 35.51 -17.56
N ALA A 111 -47.94 35.68 -18.35
CA ALA A 111 -47.92 36.62 -19.48
C ALA A 111 -49.10 36.41 -20.46
N ALA A 112 -49.71 37.51 -20.93
CA ALA A 112 -50.83 37.47 -21.87
C ALA A 112 -50.39 37.27 -23.33
N GLN A 113 -49.12 37.55 -23.66
CA GLN A 113 -48.52 37.30 -24.96
C GLN A 113 -47.06 36.82 -24.80
N GLY A 114 -46.61 36.00 -25.74
CA GLY A 114 -45.30 35.34 -25.69
C GLY A 114 -45.35 33.94 -25.05
N PRO A 115 -44.19 33.31 -24.76
CA PRO A 115 -44.15 32.09 -23.95
C PRO A 115 -44.75 32.36 -22.57
N GLY A 116 -45.48 31.39 -22.01
CA GLY A 116 -46.30 31.49 -20.80
C GLY A 116 -45.51 31.64 -19.49
N ASN A 117 -44.61 32.61 -19.43
CA ASN A 117 -43.77 32.91 -18.30
C ASN A 117 -44.57 33.61 -17.20
N ARG A 118 -44.25 33.30 -15.94
CA ARG A 118 -44.68 34.05 -14.76
C ARG A 118 -44.07 35.46 -14.80
N ILE A 119 -44.89 36.49 -14.77
CA ILE A 119 -44.46 37.91 -14.79
C ILE A 119 -44.56 38.59 -13.41
N ALA A 120 -45.46 38.10 -12.54
CA ALA A 120 -45.65 38.59 -11.18
C ALA A 120 -46.27 37.49 -10.30
N GLU A 121 -46.36 37.77 -9.00
CA GLU A 121 -47.25 37.09 -8.06
C GLU A 121 -48.37 38.05 -7.64
N LEU A 122 -49.53 37.50 -7.33
CA LEU A 122 -50.68 38.20 -6.76
C LEU A 122 -51.08 37.49 -5.48
N SER A 123 -50.78 38.13 -4.35
CA SER A 123 -51.29 37.74 -3.03
C SER A 123 -52.71 38.29 -2.86
N TYR A 124 -53.63 37.47 -2.36
CA TYR A 124 -55.04 37.82 -2.22
C TYR A 124 -55.70 37.12 -1.02
N ALA A 125 -56.81 37.69 -0.58
CA ALA A 125 -57.68 37.11 0.44
C ALA A 125 -59.10 36.95 -0.14
N LEU A 126 -59.73 35.79 0.07
CA LEU A 126 -61.15 35.57 -0.16
C LEU A 126 -61.83 35.30 1.18
N THR A 127 -62.94 35.97 1.42
CA THR A 127 -63.85 35.69 2.53
C THR A 127 -65.22 35.35 1.96
N LEU A 128 -65.79 34.24 2.40
CA LEU A 128 -67.16 33.82 2.11
C LEU A 128 -67.97 33.90 3.41
N GLU A 129 -69.13 34.54 3.35
CA GLU A 129 -70.06 34.66 4.48
C GLU A 129 -71.41 34.03 4.11
N ASP A 130 -71.79 33.03 4.89
CA ASP A 130 -73.02 32.26 4.77
C ASP A 130 -74.02 32.76 5.82
N TYR A 131 -74.96 33.57 5.33
CA TYR A 131 -76.05 34.17 6.11
C TYR A 131 -77.29 33.25 6.22
N GLY A 132 -77.23 32.02 5.70
CA GLY A 132 -78.32 31.05 5.76
C GLY A 132 -79.44 31.28 4.73
N LEU A 133 -80.68 30.91 5.09
CA LEU A 133 -81.81 30.91 4.17
C LEU A 133 -82.39 32.33 3.96
N VAL A 134 -82.50 32.73 2.69
CA VAL A 134 -83.07 34.03 2.29
C VAL A 134 -84.52 34.17 2.79
N LYS A 135 -84.78 35.19 3.60
CA LYS A 135 -86.13 35.56 4.04
C LYS A 135 -86.86 36.23 2.88
N MET A 136 -87.99 35.67 2.49
CA MET A 136 -88.72 36.06 1.27
C MET A 136 -89.54 37.37 1.39
N GLN A 137 -89.07 38.32 2.21
CA GLN A 137 -89.83 39.52 2.59
C GLN A 137 -89.09 40.84 2.28
N GLU A 138 -88.32 40.89 1.19
CA GLU A 138 -87.83 42.18 0.66
C GLU A 138 -87.56 42.17 -0.87
N VAL A 139 -88.52 41.66 -1.65
CA VAL A 139 -88.59 41.88 -3.12
C VAL A 139 -89.93 42.53 -3.46
N LEU A 140 -90.06 43.82 -3.09
CA LEU A 140 -91.28 44.60 -3.30
C LEU A 140 -91.32 45.16 -4.73
N VAL A 141 -91.96 44.43 -5.65
CA VAL A 141 -92.34 44.94 -6.96
C VAL A 141 -93.62 45.78 -6.81
N SER A 142 -93.63 46.97 -7.41
CA SER A 142 -94.65 48.00 -7.14
C SER A 142 -96.08 47.64 -7.57
N ASP A 143 -97.03 48.18 -6.81
CA ASP A 143 -98.49 47.99 -6.89
C ASP A 143 -99.16 48.74 -8.06
N SER A 144 -100.29 48.22 -8.57
CA SER A 144 -101.29 48.91 -9.42
C SER A 144 -102.49 48.04 -9.83
N SER A 145 -103.71 48.35 -9.36
CA SER A 145 -104.92 48.64 -10.19
C SER A 145 -106.21 48.77 -9.33
N GLN A 146 -107.29 49.33 -9.91
CA GLN A 146 -108.43 49.90 -9.16
C GLN A 146 -109.82 49.48 -9.71
N CYS A 147 -110.87 49.89 -8.97
CA CYS A 147 -112.29 50.02 -9.40
C CYS A 147 -113.09 48.70 -9.53
N VAL A 148 -114.44 48.68 -9.57
CA VAL A 148 -115.48 49.73 -9.77
C VAL A 148 -116.66 49.53 -8.79
N GLY A 149 -117.52 50.53 -8.57
CA GLY A 149 -118.82 50.36 -7.87
C GLY A 149 -119.96 51.25 -8.40
N ALA A 150 -121.20 50.77 -8.32
CA ALA A 150 -122.49 51.45 -8.60
C ALA A 150 -123.67 50.57 -8.07
N GLY A 151 -124.92 51.03 -7.83
CA GLY A 151 -125.44 52.41 -7.75
C GLY A 151 -126.97 52.53 -8.05
N GLN A 152 -127.80 52.87 -7.04
CA GLN A 152 -129.21 53.38 -7.13
C GLN A 152 -130.29 52.36 -7.61
N GLN A 153 -131.58 52.29 -7.17
CA GLN A 153 -132.72 53.22 -6.87
C GLN A 153 -133.56 53.61 -8.14
N ARG A 154 -134.90 53.85 -8.11
CA ARG A 154 -135.83 54.24 -7.01
C ARG A 154 -137.38 54.06 -7.29
N HIS A 155 -138.14 53.48 -6.33
CA HIS A 155 -139.61 53.61 -6.05
C HIS A 155 -140.70 53.42 -7.16
N ALA A 156 -141.98 53.50 -6.75
CA ALA A 156 -143.21 53.22 -7.52
C ALA A 156 -144.19 54.43 -7.57
N PRO A 157 -145.25 54.41 -8.41
CA PRO A 157 -146.32 55.42 -8.43
C PRO A 157 -147.73 54.89 -8.05
N HIS A 158 -148.63 55.82 -7.72
CA HIS A 158 -150.07 55.64 -7.47
C HIS A 158 -150.90 56.30 -8.60
N THR A 159 -152.22 56.09 -8.66
CA THR A 159 -153.34 57.10 -8.64
C THR A 159 -154.64 56.49 -9.22
N GLN A 160 -155.83 56.93 -8.77
CA GLN A 160 -157.16 56.60 -9.37
C GLN A 160 -157.61 57.69 -10.38
N PRO A 161 -158.77 57.59 -11.08
CA PRO A 161 -160.01 58.15 -10.49
C PRO A 161 -161.37 57.55 -10.94
N HIS A 162 -162.30 57.43 -9.98
CA HIS A 162 -163.77 57.56 -10.10
C HIS A 162 -164.64 56.64 -11.01
N ALA A 163 -165.96 56.73 -10.81
CA ALA A 163 -167.04 55.81 -11.23
C ALA A 163 -168.17 56.62 -11.96
N PRO A 164 -169.45 56.18 -12.20
CA PRO A 164 -170.18 54.97 -11.75
C PRO A 164 -171.04 54.22 -12.83
N GLY A 165 -171.71 53.11 -12.44
CA GLY A 165 -172.74 52.47 -13.28
C GLY A 165 -173.32 51.13 -12.79
N ASN A 166 -174.42 51.19 -12.03
CA ASN A 166 -175.46 50.17 -11.69
C ASN A 166 -175.22 48.63 -11.80
N ASN A 167 -175.57 47.95 -10.69
CA ASN A 167 -175.91 46.51 -10.53
C ASN A 167 -176.89 45.95 -11.60
N PRO A 168 -176.85 44.64 -11.94
CA PRO A 168 -177.23 43.53 -11.03
C PRO A 168 -176.23 42.36 -10.90
N GLU A 169 -176.54 41.41 -10.02
CA GLU A 169 -175.68 40.27 -9.63
C GLU A 169 -175.43 39.27 -10.77
N PRO A 170 -174.19 39.13 -11.28
CA PRO A 170 -173.91 38.40 -12.52
C PRO A 170 -173.46 36.95 -12.25
N ARG A 171 -174.30 36.10 -11.65
CA ARG A 171 -173.93 34.70 -11.31
C ARG A 171 -174.54 33.59 -12.17
N GLU A 172 -175.47 33.89 -13.07
CA GLU A 172 -176.16 32.88 -13.89
C GLU A 172 -176.26 33.20 -15.40
N THR A 173 -175.60 34.26 -15.86
CA THR A 173 -175.48 34.61 -17.30
C THR A 173 -174.58 33.63 -18.07
N LEU A 174 -174.77 33.51 -19.39
CA LEU A 174 -173.93 32.66 -20.25
C LEU A 174 -172.48 33.17 -20.29
N GLU A 175 -172.34 34.49 -20.26
CA GLU A 175 -171.08 35.24 -20.19
C GLU A 175 -170.33 34.91 -18.89
N TYR A 176 -171.03 34.73 -17.76
CA TYR A 176 -170.42 34.31 -16.50
C TYR A 176 -169.94 32.85 -16.53
N LYS A 177 -170.66 31.95 -17.22
CA LYS A 177 -170.21 30.56 -17.43
C LYS A 177 -168.95 30.51 -18.30
N ALA A 178 -168.93 31.22 -19.42
CA ALA A 178 -167.75 31.34 -20.28
C ALA A 178 -166.56 32.00 -19.55
N ALA A 179 -166.80 33.00 -18.71
CA ALA A 179 -165.76 33.61 -17.87
C ALA A 179 -165.21 32.63 -16.82
N LEU A 180 -166.07 31.83 -16.18
CA LEU A 180 -165.66 30.82 -15.20
C LEU A 180 -164.87 29.67 -15.86
N GLU A 181 -165.31 29.19 -17.03
CA GLU A 181 -164.57 28.19 -17.83
C GLU A 181 -163.20 28.73 -18.26
N LEU A 182 -163.12 30.00 -18.64
CA LEU A 182 -161.87 30.67 -19.00
C LEU A 182 -160.96 30.91 -17.79
N GLU A 183 -161.50 31.16 -16.59
CA GLU A 183 -160.72 31.29 -15.36
C GLU A 183 -160.18 29.93 -14.91
N MET A 184 -161.00 28.87 -14.94
CA MET A 184 -160.54 27.49 -14.71
C MET A 184 -159.48 27.05 -15.74
N TRP A 185 -159.59 27.52 -16.98
CA TRP A 185 -158.57 27.27 -18.00
C TRP A 185 -157.27 28.03 -17.71
N LYS A 186 -157.32 29.29 -17.24
CA LYS A 186 -156.13 30.03 -16.78
C LYS A 186 -155.46 29.31 -15.61
N GLU A 187 -156.22 28.96 -14.57
CA GLU A 187 -155.72 28.25 -13.38
C GLU A 187 -155.01 26.94 -13.79
N MET A 188 -155.62 26.19 -14.71
CA MET A 188 -155.00 24.99 -15.30
C MET A 188 -153.72 25.30 -16.10
N GLN A 189 -153.68 26.38 -16.89
CA GLN A 189 -152.45 26.79 -17.60
C GLN A 189 -151.37 27.31 -16.65
N GLU A 190 -151.75 27.96 -15.55
CA GLU A 190 -150.86 28.50 -14.53
C GLU A 190 -150.21 27.37 -13.71
N ASP A 191 -150.98 26.37 -13.25
CA ASP A 191 -150.40 25.16 -12.65
C ASP A 191 -149.50 24.40 -13.63
N ILE A 192 -149.91 24.25 -14.90
CA ILE A 192 -149.06 23.63 -15.93
C ILE A 192 -147.75 24.42 -16.14
N PHE A 193 -147.80 25.76 -16.11
CA PHE A 193 -146.62 26.62 -16.25
C PHE A 193 -145.73 26.57 -15.00
N GLU A 194 -146.29 26.71 -13.80
CA GLU A 194 -145.57 26.57 -12.54
C GLU A 194 -144.89 25.20 -12.43
N ASN A 195 -145.59 24.11 -12.76
CA ASN A 195 -145.04 22.77 -12.72
C ASN A 195 -143.97 22.54 -13.80
N GLN A 196 -144.03 23.25 -14.93
CA GLN A 196 -142.92 23.27 -15.90
C GLN A 196 -141.72 24.09 -15.40
N LEU A 197 -141.95 25.23 -14.75
CA LEU A 197 -140.91 26.09 -14.20
C LEU A 197 -140.16 25.37 -13.07
N LYS A 198 -140.89 24.88 -12.06
CA LYS A 198 -140.36 24.09 -10.93
C LYS A 198 -139.54 22.88 -11.41
N LYS A 199 -139.97 22.20 -12.49
CA LYS A 199 -139.21 21.09 -13.12
C LYS A 199 -137.91 21.56 -13.77
N LYS A 200 -137.91 22.70 -14.48
CA LYS A 200 -136.69 23.29 -15.08
C LYS A 200 -135.72 23.76 -14.00
N GLU A 201 -136.19 24.48 -12.98
CA GLU A 201 -135.38 24.93 -11.85
C GLU A 201 -134.77 23.75 -11.08
N MET A 202 -135.55 22.71 -10.80
CA MET A 202 -135.07 21.48 -10.18
C MET A 202 -133.99 20.80 -11.04
N ALA A 203 -134.19 20.68 -12.36
CA ALA A 203 -133.20 20.08 -13.26
C ALA A 203 -131.91 20.91 -13.36
N HIS A 204 -131.99 22.25 -13.40
CA HIS A 204 -130.82 23.12 -13.36
C HIS A 204 -130.07 23.01 -12.02
N MET A 205 -130.79 22.99 -10.89
CA MET A 205 -130.18 22.84 -9.57
C MET A 205 -129.54 21.45 -9.37
N GLN A 206 -130.15 20.39 -9.91
CA GLN A 206 -129.56 19.04 -9.94
C GLN A 206 -128.29 19.01 -10.78
N ALA A 207 -128.30 19.55 -12.00
CA ALA A 207 -127.12 19.60 -12.86
C ALA A 207 -125.96 20.39 -12.22
N LEU A 208 -126.25 21.52 -11.56
CA LEU A 208 -125.26 22.29 -10.80
C LEU A 208 -124.70 21.50 -9.60
N ALA A 209 -125.56 20.78 -8.86
CA ALA A 209 -125.11 19.93 -7.75
C ALA A 209 -124.24 18.75 -8.22
N GLU A 210 -124.54 18.16 -9.37
CA GLU A 210 -123.73 17.08 -9.97
C GLU A 210 -122.38 17.59 -10.48
N GLU A 211 -122.34 18.70 -11.22
CA GLU A 211 -121.09 19.33 -11.70
C GLU A 211 -120.23 19.91 -10.56
N TRP A 212 -120.84 20.35 -9.46
CA TRP A 212 -120.12 20.69 -8.22
C TRP A 212 -119.52 19.43 -7.58
N LYS A 213 -120.34 18.40 -7.34
CA LYS A 213 -119.91 17.12 -6.72
C LYS A 213 -118.89 16.37 -7.58
N LYS A 214 -118.87 16.60 -8.89
CA LYS A 214 -117.84 16.10 -9.81
C LYS A 214 -116.51 16.84 -9.62
N ARG A 215 -116.51 18.18 -9.69
CA ARG A 215 -115.31 18.99 -9.42
C ARG A 215 -114.76 18.76 -8.03
N ASP A 216 -115.61 18.52 -7.04
CA ASP A 216 -115.18 18.26 -5.67
C ASP A 216 -114.36 16.97 -5.59
N ARG A 217 -114.88 15.85 -6.11
CA ARG A 217 -114.13 14.58 -6.25
C ARG A 217 -112.86 14.73 -7.09
N GLU A 218 -112.86 15.55 -8.14
CA GLU A 218 -111.67 15.81 -8.97
C GLU A 218 -110.58 16.54 -8.16
N ARG A 219 -110.96 17.51 -7.31
CA ARG A 219 -110.05 18.17 -6.36
C ARG A 219 -109.54 17.21 -5.29
N GLU A 220 -110.43 16.43 -4.66
CA GLU A 220 -110.06 15.40 -3.67
C GLU A 220 -109.08 14.38 -4.25
N ALA A 221 -109.33 13.89 -5.47
CA ALA A 221 -108.45 12.94 -6.15
C ALA A 221 -107.07 13.54 -6.44
N LEU A 222 -107.00 14.80 -6.89
CA LEU A 222 -105.74 15.50 -7.11
C LEU A 222 -104.98 15.74 -5.79
N MET A 223 -105.66 16.17 -4.73
CA MET A 223 -105.07 16.33 -3.40
C MET A 223 -104.56 15.00 -2.84
N LYS A 224 -105.36 13.93 -2.91
CA LYS A 224 -104.98 12.59 -2.47
C LYS A 224 -103.77 12.04 -3.24
N LYS A 225 -103.71 12.28 -4.56
CA LYS A 225 -102.52 11.95 -5.36
C LYS A 225 -101.30 12.74 -4.90
N LYS A 226 -101.42 14.05 -4.65
CA LYS A 226 -100.32 14.89 -4.17
C LYS A 226 -99.83 14.49 -2.77
N VAL A 227 -100.74 14.18 -1.85
CA VAL A 227 -100.39 13.64 -0.52
C VAL A 227 -99.58 12.35 -0.67
N ALA A 228 -100.03 11.39 -1.49
CA ALA A 228 -99.29 10.15 -1.71
C ALA A 228 -97.90 10.36 -2.36
N GLU A 229 -97.78 11.30 -3.32
CA GLU A 229 -96.48 11.70 -3.89
C GLU A 229 -95.54 12.29 -2.82
N TYR A 230 -96.06 13.14 -1.91
CA TYR A 230 -95.27 13.71 -0.83
C TYR A 230 -94.88 12.69 0.25
N THR A 231 -95.77 11.76 0.64
CA THR A 231 -95.43 10.70 1.61
C THR A 231 -94.29 9.82 1.11
N VAL A 232 -94.32 9.40 -0.16
CA VAL A 232 -93.23 8.60 -0.75
C VAL A 232 -91.92 9.39 -0.81
N LEU A 233 -91.96 10.69 -1.09
CA LEU A 233 -90.77 11.54 -1.06
C LEU A 233 -90.24 11.72 0.37
N GLU A 234 -91.12 11.87 1.36
CA GLU A 234 -90.74 11.96 2.77
C GLU A 234 -90.09 10.66 3.26
N GLU A 235 -90.67 9.49 2.96
CA GLU A 235 -90.07 8.18 3.28
C GLU A 235 -88.67 8.01 2.66
N GLN A 236 -88.48 8.47 1.41
CA GLN A 236 -87.18 8.46 0.74
C GLN A 236 -86.17 9.40 1.44
N LEU A 237 -86.57 10.62 1.80
CA LEU A 237 -85.71 11.57 2.52
C LEU A 237 -85.36 11.06 3.92
N GLN A 238 -86.33 10.55 4.68
CA GLN A 238 -86.11 9.93 5.98
C GLN A 238 -85.16 8.72 5.90
N LYS A 239 -85.24 7.92 4.83
CA LYS A 239 -84.31 6.81 4.59
C LYS A 239 -82.90 7.33 4.31
N ILE A 240 -82.76 8.29 3.40
CA ILE A 240 -81.46 8.88 3.04
C ILE A 240 -80.78 9.49 4.27
N LEU A 241 -81.53 10.20 5.13
CA LEU A 241 -81.01 10.76 6.39
C LEU A 241 -80.48 9.67 7.33
N LYS A 242 -81.21 8.55 7.49
CA LYS A 242 -80.76 7.40 8.31
C LYS A 242 -79.54 6.69 7.72
N ASP A 243 -79.47 6.56 6.39
CA ASP A 243 -78.31 5.99 5.69
C ASP A 243 -77.08 6.93 5.76
N LEU A 244 -77.28 8.25 5.84
CA LEU A 244 -76.21 9.24 6.03
C LEU A 244 -75.69 9.26 7.48
N ASP A 245 -76.56 9.37 8.48
CA ASP A 245 -76.20 9.28 9.91
C ASP A 245 -75.39 8.01 10.22
N LYS A 246 -75.78 6.87 9.63
CA LYS A 246 -75.03 5.62 9.73
C LYS A 246 -73.63 5.72 9.13
N ARG A 247 -73.48 6.35 7.96
CA ARG A 247 -72.17 6.55 7.31
C ARG A 247 -71.29 7.53 8.08
N GLU A 248 -71.86 8.60 8.60
CA GLU A 248 -71.15 9.60 9.41
C GLU A 248 -70.56 8.96 10.67
N ARG A 249 -71.35 8.18 11.42
CA ARG A 249 -70.84 7.41 12.57
C ARG A 249 -69.76 6.40 12.19
N GLN A 250 -69.89 5.74 11.03
CA GLN A 250 -68.86 4.83 10.52
C GLN A 250 -67.56 5.59 10.18
N LEU A 251 -67.65 6.73 9.51
CA LEU A 251 -66.50 7.58 9.18
C LEU A 251 -65.81 8.11 10.44
N LEU A 252 -66.56 8.64 11.41
CA LEU A 252 -66.03 9.08 12.71
C LEU A 252 -65.32 7.95 13.45
N SER A 253 -65.87 6.73 13.44
CA SER A 253 -65.21 5.57 14.06
C SER A 253 -63.91 5.20 13.34
N ALA A 254 -63.91 5.18 12.00
CA ALA A 254 -62.74 4.87 11.18
C ALA A 254 -61.65 5.95 11.28
N GLU A 255 -62.04 7.22 11.38
CA GLU A 255 -61.11 8.33 11.61
C GLU A 255 -60.48 8.23 13.01
N SER A 256 -61.27 7.95 14.05
CA SER A 256 -60.74 7.80 15.42
C SER A 256 -59.71 6.67 15.52
N GLU A 257 -59.95 5.56 14.81
CA GLU A 257 -59.04 4.41 14.74
C GLU A 257 -57.79 4.74 13.89
N LEU A 258 -57.95 5.45 12.77
CA LEU A 258 -56.82 5.92 11.97
C LEU A 258 -55.95 6.92 12.74
N GLN A 259 -56.55 7.81 13.55
CA GLN A 259 -55.83 8.69 14.46
C GLN A 259 -55.12 7.93 15.58
N ARG A 260 -55.69 6.82 16.08
CA ARG A 260 -55.05 5.93 17.06
C ARG A 260 -53.82 5.25 16.45
N VAL A 261 -53.99 4.53 15.34
CA VAL A 261 -52.92 3.83 14.62
C VAL A 261 -51.82 4.80 14.17
N LYS A 262 -52.16 6.01 13.74
CA LYS A 262 -51.17 7.05 13.41
C LYS A 262 -50.32 7.43 14.63
N LYS A 263 -50.91 7.65 15.81
CA LYS A 263 -50.18 7.98 17.04
C LYS A 263 -49.28 6.83 17.48
N GLU A 264 -49.77 5.60 17.39
CA GLU A 264 -48.99 4.39 17.74
C GLU A 264 -47.79 4.22 16.81
N LEU A 265 -47.98 4.36 15.49
CA LEU A 265 -46.89 4.30 14.51
C LEU A 265 -45.87 5.45 14.67
N GLN A 266 -46.31 6.64 15.08
CA GLN A 266 -45.41 7.76 15.41
C GLN A 266 -44.58 7.45 16.66
N ALA A 267 -45.21 6.96 17.74
CA ALA A 267 -44.51 6.56 18.96
C ALA A 267 -43.53 5.40 18.74
N GLU A 268 -43.92 4.40 17.94
CA GLU A 268 -43.05 3.30 17.52
C GLU A 268 -41.85 3.81 16.68
N HIS A 269 -42.07 4.77 15.79
CA HIS A 269 -40.98 5.38 15.01
C HIS A 269 -40.00 6.17 15.90
N GLU A 270 -40.52 6.96 16.84
CA GLU A 270 -39.72 7.71 17.82
C GLU A 270 -38.92 6.77 18.74
N GLN A 271 -39.54 5.69 19.23
CA GLN A 271 -38.85 4.66 20.03
C GLN A 271 -37.75 3.96 19.22
N ASN A 272 -38.05 3.47 18.01
CA ASN A 272 -37.05 2.81 17.16
C ASN A 272 -35.88 3.74 16.80
N LEU A 273 -36.15 5.03 16.57
CA LEU A 273 -35.12 6.03 16.33
C LEU A 273 -34.24 6.25 17.58
N GLN A 274 -34.83 6.31 18.77
CA GLN A 274 -34.10 6.43 20.03
C GLN A 274 -33.25 5.19 20.32
N GLU A 275 -33.81 3.98 20.19
CA GLU A 275 -33.09 2.72 20.37
C GLU A 275 -31.91 2.58 19.39
N LEU A 276 -32.08 3.00 18.14
CA LEU A 276 -31.00 3.05 17.15
C LEU A 276 -29.91 4.06 17.55
N GLN A 277 -30.27 5.24 18.06
CA GLN A 277 -29.30 6.22 18.56
C GLN A 277 -28.53 5.71 19.79
N ASP A 278 -29.21 5.08 20.76
CA ASP A 278 -28.59 4.46 21.93
C ASP A 278 -27.74 3.24 21.57
N SER A 279 -28.11 2.49 20.53
CA SER A 279 -27.28 1.42 19.95
C SER A 279 -26.00 2.00 19.33
N VAL A 280 -26.12 3.02 18.47
CA VAL A 280 -24.98 3.70 17.84
C VAL A 280 -24.07 4.38 18.87
N ARG A 281 -24.61 4.96 19.94
CA ARG A 281 -23.81 5.53 21.03
C ARG A 281 -22.97 4.45 21.72
N ARG A 282 -23.60 3.36 22.18
CA ARG A 282 -22.90 2.22 22.83
C ARG A 282 -21.82 1.61 21.94
N ALA A 283 -22.10 1.44 20.65
CA ALA A 283 -21.13 0.91 19.68
C ALA A 283 -19.92 1.84 19.47
N ARG A 284 -20.13 3.17 19.52
CA ARG A 284 -19.03 4.16 19.47
C ARG A 284 -18.22 4.18 20.76
N GLU A 285 -18.89 4.14 21.92
CA GLU A 285 -18.25 4.09 23.24
C GLU A 285 -17.35 2.85 23.37
N GLU A 286 -17.86 1.67 22.98
CA GLU A 286 -17.10 0.42 22.99
C GLU A 286 -15.92 0.42 21.99
N CYS A 287 -16.11 0.99 20.79
CA CYS A 287 -15.04 1.17 19.81
C CYS A 287 -13.92 2.07 20.34
N THR A 288 -14.27 3.21 20.95
CA THR A 288 -13.32 4.12 21.62
C THR A 288 -12.57 3.40 22.74
N ARG A 289 -13.29 2.71 23.64
CA ARG A 289 -12.71 1.93 24.75
C ARG A 289 -11.72 0.88 24.26
N GLN A 290 -12.03 0.20 23.15
CA GLN A 290 -11.14 -0.81 22.56
C GLN A 290 -9.89 -0.19 21.92
N VAL A 291 -10.02 0.98 21.27
CA VAL A 291 -8.87 1.74 20.73
C VAL A 291 -7.98 2.27 21.85
N GLU A 292 -8.54 2.73 22.97
CA GLU A 292 -7.79 3.16 24.15
C GLU A 292 -7.04 1.99 24.83
N LEU A 293 -7.66 0.82 24.91
CA LEU A 293 -7.05 -0.40 25.43
C LEU A 293 -5.85 -0.84 24.56
N GLU A 294 -6.02 -0.93 23.23
CA GLU A 294 -4.94 -1.30 22.32
C GLU A 294 -3.84 -0.23 22.26
N ARG A 295 -4.16 1.08 22.35
CA ARG A 295 -3.15 2.14 22.50
C ARG A 295 -2.32 1.98 23.78
N SER A 296 -2.96 1.66 24.90
CA SER A 296 -2.30 1.46 26.19
C SER A 296 -1.36 0.24 26.15
N LYS A 297 -1.81 -0.83 25.50
CA LYS A 297 -1.05 -2.06 25.26
C LYS A 297 0.13 -1.87 24.30
N ILE A 298 -0.04 -1.08 23.23
CA ILE A 298 1.06 -0.66 22.35
C ILE A 298 2.10 0.11 23.16
N LYS A 299 1.69 1.13 23.94
CA LYS A 299 2.60 1.91 24.78
C LYS A 299 3.40 1.03 25.74
N GLN A 300 2.76 0.07 26.42
CA GLN A 300 3.46 -0.89 27.29
C GLN A 300 4.47 -1.75 26.51
N LEU A 301 4.09 -2.27 25.33
CA LEU A 301 5.00 -3.05 24.48
C LEU A 301 6.17 -2.21 23.94
N GLU A 302 6.00 -0.90 23.73
CA GLU A 302 7.09 -0.01 23.35
C GLU A 302 8.04 0.31 24.52
N GLU A 303 7.50 0.49 25.73
CA GLU A 303 8.28 0.65 26.97
C GLU A 303 9.10 -0.62 27.28
N ASP A 304 8.50 -1.80 27.16
CA ASP A 304 9.20 -3.07 27.37
C ASP A 304 10.16 -3.42 26.22
N ARG A 305 9.84 -3.07 24.95
CA ARG A 305 10.81 -3.14 23.83
C ARG A 305 12.05 -2.29 24.13
N LEU A 306 11.87 -1.05 24.59
CA LEU A 306 12.98 -0.15 24.93
C LEU A 306 13.81 -0.72 26.08
N ARG A 307 13.15 -1.24 27.14
CA ARG A 307 13.79 -1.92 28.27
C ARG A 307 14.66 -3.10 27.81
N MET A 308 14.14 -3.95 26.93
CA MET A 308 14.86 -5.11 26.39
C MET A 308 16.01 -4.70 25.46
N GLN A 309 15.82 -3.68 24.61
CA GLN A 309 16.88 -3.12 23.77
C GLN A 309 18.04 -2.58 24.61
N GLN A 310 17.75 -1.90 25.72
CA GLN A 310 18.77 -1.42 26.65
C GLN A 310 19.51 -2.56 27.36
N GLN A 311 18.80 -3.61 27.79
CA GLN A 311 19.42 -4.81 28.37
C GLN A 311 20.35 -5.54 27.37
N VAL A 312 19.94 -5.66 26.10
CA VAL A 312 20.77 -6.23 25.03
C VAL A 312 22.02 -5.37 24.79
N TYR A 313 21.86 -4.04 24.68
CA TYR A 313 22.99 -3.11 24.51
C TYR A 313 23.99 -3.20 25.67
N GLU A 314 23.51 -3.28 26.92
CA GLU A 314 24.36 -3.51 28.08
C GLU A 314 25.06 -4.86 28.06
N ALA A 315 24.37 -5.94 27.68
CA ALA A 315 24.93 -7.28 27.59
C ALA A 315 26.01 -7.36 26.49
N GLU A 316 25.75 -6.76 25.33
CA GLU A 316 26.74 -6.60 24.26
C GLU A 316 27.99 -5.83 24.73
N ASN A 317 27.82 -4.73 25.45
CA ASN A 317 28.97 -3.95 25.95
C ASN A 317 29.76 -4.69 27.03
N LYS A 318 29.09 -5.47 27.88
CA LYS A 318 29.73 -6.38 28.85
C LYS A 318 30.49 -7.49 28.10
N HIS A 319 29.90 -8.08 27.06
CA HIS A 319 30.55 -9.10 26.23
C HIS A 319 31.77 -8.56 25.47
N LYS A 320 31.66 -7.40 24.80
CA LYS A 320 32.76 -6.71 24.09
C LYS A 320 33.90 -6.28 25.03
N THR A 321 33.61 -6.12 26.33
CA THR A 321 34.63 -5.88 27.36
C THR A 321 35.33 -7.18 27.75
N LEU A 322 34.57 -8.23 28.09
CA LEU A 322 35.10 -9.57 28.40
C LEU A 322 35.89 -10.18 27.24
N GLU A 323 35.51 -9.92 25.98
CA GLU A 323 36.22 -10.38 24.79
C GLU A 323 37.60 -9.70 24.66
N LYS A 324 37.70 -8.40 24.97
CA LYS A 324 38.98 -7.67 25.04
C LYS A 324 39.85 -8.19 26.19
N GLU A 325 39.27 -8.39 27.37
CA GLU A 325 39.97 -8.95 28.53
C GLU A 325 40.50 -10.37 28.24
N PHE A 326 39.70 -11.20 27.58
CA PHE A 326 40.09 -12.54 27.16
C PHE A 326 41.20 -12.52 26.09
N GLN A 327 41.12 -11.61 25.11
CA GLN A 327 42.17 -11.44 24.10
C GLN A 327 43.48 -10.93 24.73
N GLN A 328 43.42 -9.96 25.66
CA GLN A 328 44.58 -9.51 26.44
C GLN A 328 45.17 -10.65 27.29
N TYR A 329 44.34 -11.46 27.95
CA TYR A 329 44.78 -12.63 28.71
C TYR A 329 45.44 -13.68 27.80
N LYS A 330 44.90 -13.90 26.59
CA LYS A 330 45.48 -14.80 25.58
C LYS A 330 46.83 -14.29 25.07
N GLU A 331 46.96 -12.99 24.84
CA GLU A 331 48.22 -12.32 24.49
C GLU A 331 49.24 -12.47 25.62
N GLN A 332 48.87 -12.14 26.87
CA GLN A 332 49.71 -12.33 28.07
C GLN A 332 50.14 -13.78 28.27
N GLN A 333 49.27 -14.75 28.02
CA GLN A 333 49.61 -16.18 28.05
C GLN A 333 50.64 -16.51 26.95
N SER A 334 50.42 -16.07 25.71
CA SER A 334 51.36 -16.31 24.59
C SER A 334 52.72 -15.62 24.78
N SER A 335 52.77 -14.49 25.51
CA SER A 335 53.99 -13.76 25.84
C SER A 335 54.71 -14.27 27.09
N LYS A 336 54.28 -15.39 27.70
CA LYS A 336 54.95 -15.92 28.89
C LYS A 336 56.38 -16.38 28.57
N PRO A 337 57.34 -16.20 29.51
CA PRO A 337 58.69 -16.74 29.40
C PRO A 337 58.70 -18.22 29.03
N GLU A 338 57.90 -19.08 29.68
CA GLU A 338 57.74 -20.50 29.29
C GLU A 338 57.50 -20.71 27.79
N ILE A 339 56.61 -19.94 27.16
CA ILE A 339 56.23 -20.15 25.75
C ILE A 339 57.26 -19.54 24.80
N GLN A 340 57.84 -18.40 25.17
CA GLN A 340 58.97 -17.81 24.45
C GLN A 340 60.18 -18.74 24.47
N LEU A 341 60.58 -19.22 25.67
CA LEU A 341 61.63 -20.21 25.86
C LEU A 341 61.30 -21.54 25.18
N GLN A 342 60.05 -22.00 25.16
CA GLN A 342 59.67 -23.20 24.41
C GLN A 342 59.88 -23.00 22.90
N SER A 343 59.60 -21.81 22.36
CA SER A 343 59.86 -21.48 20.95
C SER A 343 61.36 -21.35 20.63
N GLU A 344 62.14 -20.79 21.56
CA GLU A 344 63.60 -20.67 21.47
C GLU A 344 64.27 -22.05 21.60
N ILE A 345 63.82 -22.90 22.52
CA ILE A 345 64.24 -24.31 22.65
C ILE A 345 63.92 -25.08 21.36
N ASN A 346 62.76 -24.87 20.74
CA ASN A 346 62.41 -25.51 19.47
C ASN A 346 63.35 -25.04 18.34
N LEU A 347 63.66 -23.75 18.27
CA LEU A 347 64.60 -23.18 17.29
C LEU A 347 66.03 -23.70 17.52
N LEU A 348 66.55 -23.63 18.74
CA LEU A 348 67.86 -24.14 19.14
C LEU A 348 67.96 -25.67 18.96
N THR A 349 66.85 -26.40 19.08
CA THR A 349 66.81 -27.84 18.77
C THR A 349 66.92 -28.10 17.27
N LEU A 350 66.24 -27.30 16.43
CA LEU A 350 66.39 -27.36 14.97
C LEU A 350 67.81 -27.01 14.54
N GLU A 351 68.38 -25.92 15.07
CA GLU A 351 69.77 -25.51 14.82
C GLU A 351 70.76 -26.58 15.29
N LYS A 352 70.57 -27.14 16.50
CA LYS A 352 71.38 -28.25 17.01
C LYS A 352 71.35 -29.44 16.05
N VAL A 353 70.17 -29.89 15.61
CA VAL A 353 70.05 -31.02 14.67
C VAL A 353 70.73 -30.72 13.33
N GLU A 354 70.66 -29.48 12.85
CA GLU A 354 71.34 -29.07 11.62
C GLU A 354 72.87 -28.98 11.79
N LEU A 355 73.35 -28.55 12.96
CA LEU A 355 74.77 -28.54 13.34
C LEU A 355 75.31 -29.95 13.58
N GLU A 356 74.55 -30.86 14.21
CA GLU A 356 74.89 -32.27 14.35
C GLU A 356 74.98 -32.96 12.98
N ARG A 357 74.05 -32.65 12.05
CA ARG A 357 74.11 -33.12 10.66
C ARG A 357 75.33 -32.57 9.90
N LYS A 358 75.67 -31.28 10.09
CA LYS A 358 76.88 -30.65 9.54
C LYS A 358 78.15 -31.28 10.10
N LEU A 359 78.21 -31.51 11.42
CA LEU A 359 79.31 -32.16 12.12
C LEU A 359 79.50 -33.59 11.62
N GLU A 360 78.42 -34.37 11.52
CA GLU A 360 78.46 -35.77 11.08
C GLU A 360 78.87 -35.92 9.60
N SER A 361 78.53 -34.93 8.76
CA SER A 361 79.06 -34.83 7.40
C SER A 361 80.57 -34.51 7.38
N ALA A 362 81.01 -33.61 8.27
CA ALA A 362 82.41 -33.22 8.40
C ALA A 362 83.29 -34.34 9.03
N THR A 363 82.79 -35.11 10.00
CA THR A 363 83.49 -36.26 10.59
C THR A 363 83.64 -37.39 9.56
N LYS A 364 82.59 -37.72 8.80
CA LYS A 364 82.64 -38.67 7.68
C LYS A 364 83.64 -38.23 6.62
N SER A 365 83.62 -36.95 6.22
CA SER A 365 84.58 -36.40 5.26
C SER A 365 86.02 -36.43 5.77
N LYS A 366 86.26 -36.02 7.03
CA LYS A 366 87.57 -36.10 7.71
C LYS A 366 88.08 -37.54 7.80
N LEU A 367 87.20 -38.50 8.10
CA LEU A 367 87.54 -39.92 8.14
C LEU A 367 87.91 -40.44 6.74
N HIS A 368 87.15 -40.09 5.71
CA HIS A 368 87.46 -40.41 4.32
C HIS A 368 88.84 -39.85 3.91
N TYR A 369 89.11 -38.56 4.14
CA TYR A 369 90.42 -37.97 3.83
C TYR A 369 91.57 -38.62 4.64
N LYS A 370 91.35 -38.95 5.92
CA LYS A 370 92.33 -39.73 6.71
C LYS A 370 92.60 -41.11 6.10
N GLN A 371 91.55 -41.81 5.64
CA GLN A 371 91.70 -43.11 4.98
C GLN A 371 92.45 -42.99 3.65
N GLN A 372 92.12 -42.01 2.80
CA GLN A 372 92.82 -41.78 1.54
C GLN A 372 94.29 -41.41 1.78
N TRP A 373 94.59 -40.48 2.69
CA TRP A 373 95.97 -40.16 3.08
C TRP A 373 96.74 -41.37 3.60
N THR A 374 96.09 -42.24 4.38
CA THR A 374 96.69 -43.51 4.85
C THR A 374 96.95 -44.50 3.71
N ARG A 375 96.15 -44.50 2.64
CA ARG A 375 96.42 -45.28 1.42
C ARG A 375 97.60 -44.71 0.65
N THR A 376 97.60 -43.41 0.36
CA THR A 376 98.69 -42.72 -0.34
C THR A 376 100.02 -42.88 0.41
N LEU A 377 100.03 -42.78 1.74
CA LEU A 377 101.23 -43.01 2.56
C LEU A 377 101.74 -44.46 2.45
N LYS A 378 100.85 -45.46 2.38
CA LYS A 378 101.22 -46.86 2.14
C LYS A 378 101.72 -47.10 0.71
N GLU A 379 101.21 -46.36 -0.27
CA GLU A 379 101.70 -46.42 -1.65
C GLU A 379 103.07 -45.76 -1.81
N VAL A 380 103.30 -44.60 -1.18
CA VAL A 380 104.62 -43.96 -1.09
C VAL A 380 105.62 -44.89 -0.38
N ALA A 381 105.22 -45.56 0.70
CA ALA A 381 106.06 -46.56 1.37
C ALA A 381 106.40 -47.75 0.46
N ARG A 382 105.43 -48.28 -0.30
CA ARG A 382 105.65 -49.34 -1.31
C ARG A 382 106.55 -48.90 -2.46
N LEU A 383 106.41 -47.65 -2.94
CA LEU A 383 107.26 -47.08 -3.97
C LEU A 383 108.70 -46.91 -3.47
N LYS A 384 108.89 -46.41 -2.25
CA LYS A 384 110.21 -46.30 -1.61
C LYS A 384 110.85 -47.68 -1.40
N GLN A 385 110.07 -48.67 -0.97
CA GLN A 385 110.55 -50.05 -0.83
C GLN A 385 110.96 -50.64 -2.20
N ARG A 386 110.13 -50.51 -3.25
CA ARG A 386 110.50 -50.91 -4.62
C ARG A 386 111.74 -50.20 -5.15
N GLN A 387 111.92 -48.91 -4.84
CA GLN A 387 113.12 -48.16 -5.20
C GLN A 387 114.37 -48.74 -4.51
N GLN A 388 114.24 -49.12 -3.23
CA GLN A 388 115.34 -49.73 -2.46
C GLN A 388 115.63 -51.17 -2.91
N GLU A 389 114.60 -51.96 -3.27
CA GLU A 389 114.73 -53.28 -3.89
C GLU A 389 115.44 -53.18 -5.26
N ASN A 390 115.05 -52.22 -6.11
CA ASN A 390 115.71 -51.95 -7.39
C ASN A 390 117.16 -51.50 -7.22
N ALA A 391 117.46 -50.68 -6.20
CA ALA A 391 118.83 -50.27 -5.88
C ALA A 391 119.69 -51.46 -5.43
N MET A 392 119.17 -52.33 -4.57
CA MET A 392 119.85 -53.58 -4.19
C MET A 392 120.04 -54.53 -5.38
N ALA A 393 119.08 -54.61 -6.30
CA ALA A 393 119.21 -55.40 -7.53
C ALA A 393 120.30 -54.84 -8.48
N HIS A 394 120.43 -53.52 -8.59
CA HIS A 394 121.53 -52.87 -9.31
C HIS A 394 122.89 -53.17 -8.67
N LEU A 395 122.99 -53.05 -7.35
CA LEU A 395 124.24 -53.28 -6.60
C LEU A 395 124.66 -54.75 -6.71
N LYS A 396 123.70 -55.69 -6.65
CA LYS A 396 123.94 -57.12 -6.87
C LYS A 396 124.38 -57.43 -8.30
N LYS A 397 123.84 -56.75 -9.32
CA LYS A 397 124.36 -56.86 -10.70
C LYS A 397 125.82 -56.40 -10.80
N GLN A 398 126.17 -55.27 -10.20
CA GLN A 398 127.56 -54.79 -10.21
C GLN A 398 128.53 -55.74 -9.49
N GLN A 399 128.10 -56.40 -8.40
CA GLN A 399 128.87 -57.48 -7.78
C GLN A 399 129.07 -58.67 -8.75
N GLN A 400 128.01 -59.11 -9.42
CA GLN A 400 128.10 -60.21 -10.39
C GLN A 400 128.95 -59.87 -11.62
N GLU A 401 128.92 -58.61 -12.08
CA GLU A 401 129.80 -58.10 -13.15
C GLU A 401 131.27 -58.06 -12.72
N LEU A 402 131.56 -57.66 -11.48
CA LEU A 402 132.91 -57.70 -10.88
C LEU A 402 133.42 -59.14 -10.69
N GLU A 403 132.57 -60.07 -10.23
CA GLU A 403 132.90 -61.49 -10.15
C GLU A 403 133.19 -62.08 -11.54
N HIS A 404 132.36 -61.74 -12.54
CA HIS A 404 132.57 -62.20 -13.91
C HIS A 404 133.85 -61.63 -14.55
N MET A 405 134.29 -60.44 -14.14
CA MET A 405 135.60 -59.88 -14.51
C MET A 405 136.76 -60.59 -13.78
N ARG A 406 136.63 -60.91 -12.49
CA ARG A 406 137.64 -61.68 -11.74
C ARG A 406 137.89 -63.06 -12.36
N PHE A 407 136.83 -63.80 -12.70
CA PHE A 407 136.95 -65.10 -13.36
C PHE A 407 137.65 -65.03 -14.73
N ARG A 408 137.48 -63.92 -15.48
CA ARG A 408 138.20 -63.71 -16.75
C ARG A 408 139.69 -63.39 -16.55
N TYR A 409 140.07 -62.79 -15.43
CA TYR A 409 141.47 -62.47 -15.14
C TYR A 409 142.26 -63.73 -14.77
N LEU A 410 141.72 -64.55 -13.86
CA LEU A 410 142.33 -65.82 -13.44
C LEU A 410 142.54 -66.77 -14.65
N ALA A 411 141.51 -66.92 -15.50
CA ALA A 411 141.58 -67.74 -16.71
C ALA A 411 142.49 -67.19 -17.82
N ALA A 412 143.05 -65.99 -17.65
CA ALA A 412 144.10 -65.45 -18.52
C ALA A 412 145.50 -65.68 -17.93
N GLU A 413 145.63 -65.59 -16.60
CA GLU A 413 146.88 -65.78 -15.86
C GLU A 413 147.40 -67.23 -15.95
N GLU A 414 146.52 -68.23 -15.77
CA GLU A 414 146.84 -69.66 -15.96
C GLU A 414 147.35 -69.96 -17.39
N LYS A 415 146.91 -69.19 -18.39
CA LYS A 415 147.16 -69.47 -19.81
C LYS A 415 148.48 -68.88 -20.33
N GLU A 416 149.07 -67.91 -19.65
CA GLU A 416 150.46 -67.52 -19.91
C GLU A 416 151.44 -68.42 -19.15
N LEU A 417 151.09 -68.88 -17.94
CA LEU A 417 151.87 -69.88 -17.20
C LEU A 417 152.06 -71.19 -17.99
N GLU A 418 150.99 -71.73 -18.60
CA GLU A 418 151.06 -72.91 -19.48
C GLU A 418 152.02 -72.80 -20.69
N LYS A 419 152.50 -71.59 -21.02
CA LYS A 419 153.49 -71.36 -22.08
C LYS A 419 154.92 -71.37 -21.54
N THR A 420 155.17 -70.76 -20.38
CA THR A 420 156.50 -70.74 -19.73
C THR A 420 156.96 -72.17 -19.42
N ASP A 421 156.11 -72.97 -18.76
CA ASP A 421 156.43 -74.35 -18.37
C ASP A 421 156.77 -75.25 -19.58
N ARG A 422 156.16 -74.97 -20.74
CA ARG A 422 156.46 -75.68 -22.00
C ARG A 422 157.82 -75.34 -22.59
N GLN A 423 158.32 -74.13 -22.38
CA GLN A 423 159.62 -73.71 -22.90
C GLN A 423 160.76 -74.32 -22.07
N GLU A 424 160.64 -74.26 -20.73
CA GLU A 424 161.65 -74.81 -19.82
C GLU A 424 161.83 -76.33 -19.95
N LEU A 425 160.74 -77.07 -20.25
CA LEU A 425 160.79 -78.51 -20.51
C LEU A 425 161.50 -78.91 -21.81
N GLU A 426 161.56 -78.03 -22.82
CA GLU A 426 162.30 -78.28 -24.06
C GLU A 426 163.80 -78.02 -23.85
N ASP A 427 164.16 -77.01 -23.07
CA ASP A 427 165.55 -76.65 -22.79
C ASP A 427 166.25 -77.70 -21.90
N ILE A 428 165.60 -78.19 -20.83
CA ILE A 428 166.12 -79.28 -19.97
C ILE A 428 166.39 -80.57 -20.77
N LYS A 429 165.55 -80.85 -21.78
CA LYS A 429 165.63 -82.04 -22.64
C LYS A 429 166.77 -81.97 -23.67
N ASN A 430 167.14 -80.76 -24.10
CA ASN A 430 168.26 -80.54 -25.01
C ASN A 430 169.61 -80.64 -24.28
N GLU A 431 169.71 -80.10 -23.06
CA GLU A 431 170.94 -80.14 -22.27
C GLU A 431 171.31 -81.59 -21.87
N LEU A 432 170.32 -82.40 -21.49
CA LEU A 432 170.55 -83.79 -21.05
C LEU A 432 171.07 -84.73 -22.16
N ASN A 433 170.81 -84.43 -23.44
CA ASN A 433 171.29 -85.24 -24.57
C ASN A 433 172.64 -84.79 -25.12
N ARG A 434 173.10 -83.58 -24.81
CA ARG A 434 174.40 -83.05 -25.26
C ARG A 434 175.57 -83.56 -24.42
N LEU A 435 175.32 -83.91 -23.16
CA LEU A 435 176.35 -84.29 -22.17
C LEU A 435 176.66 -85.79 -22.10
N LYS A 436 176.33 -86.59 -23.13
CA LYS A 436 176.55 -88.06 -23.12
C LYS A 436 177.56 -88.60 -24.15
N GLN A 437 178.31 -87.74 -24.85
CA GLN A 437 179.25 -88.22 -25.88
C GLN A 437 180.54 -87.39 -26.08
N GLN A 438 180.87 -86.44 -25.19
CA GLN A 438 182.11 -85.65 -25.38
C GLN A 438 182.78 -85.11 -24.10
N GLU A 439 182.88 -85.93 -23.05
CA GLU A 439 183.82 -85.69 -21.93
C GLU A 439 184.83 -86.85 -21.70
N GLU A 440 185.03 -87.68 -22.72
CA GLU A 440 186.30 -88.39 -22.96
C GLU A 440 186.95 -87.71 -24.19
N GLU A 441 188.13 -87.07 -24.14
CA GLU A 441 189.12 -86.95 -23.05
C GLU A 441 189.78 -85.54 -22.95
N ARG A 442 189.88 -85.03 -21.71
CA ARG A 442 191.09 -84.43 -21.07
C ARG A 442 191.80 -83.14 -21.56
N LYS A 443 192.42 -82.49 -20.54
CA LYS A 443 193.71 -81.71 -20.58
C LYS A 443 193.70 -80.38 -21.37
N GLN A 444 193.77 -79.20 -20.75
CA GLN A 444 194.87 -78.77 -19.85
C GLN A 444 194.56 -77.50 -19.00
N LEU A 445 195.04 -77.52 -17.75
CA LEU A 445 195.62 -76.41 -16.94
C LEU A 445 194.87 -75.07 -16.69
N GLN A 446 194.71 -74.77 -15.38
CA GLN A 446 194.85 -73.45 -14.71
C GLN A 446 193.86 -72.30 -15.07
N ASP A 447 193.42 -71.40 -14.18
CA ASP A 447 193.56 -71.21 -12.71
C ASP A 447 192.37 -70.29 -12.26
N THR A 448 192.17 -69.73 -11.04
CA THR A 448 193.08 -69.44 -9.91
C THR A 448 192.45 -69.67 -8.52
N ARG A 449 191.95 -68.63 -7.81
CA ARG A 449 191.61 -68.68 -6.37
C ARG A 449 190.80 -67.46 -5.86
N ASP A 450 190.01 -67.72 -4.81
CA ASP A 450 189.71 -66.92 -3.60
C ASP A 450 189.00 -65.52 -3.61
N ASN A 451 188.11 -65.38 -2.61
CA ASN A 451 187.69 -64.19 -1.82
C ASN A 451 186.66 -63.14 -2.31
N ALA A 452 185.49 -63.18 -1.65
CA ALA A 452 184.84 -62.13 -0.81
C ALA A 452 185.08 -60.63 -1.15
N ASP A 453 184.09 -59.72 -1.09
CA ASP A 453 183.21 -59.41 0.05
C ASP A 453 181.99 -58.53 -0.37
N ARG A 454 181.20 -58.10 0.61
CA ARG A 454 180.02 -57.21 0.67
C ARG A 454 179.83 -56.05 -0.34
N VAL A 455 178.53 -55.92 -0.71
CA VAL A 455 177.71 -54.66 -0.77
C VAL A 455 177.65 -53.85 -2.08
N ASP A 456 176.48 -54.00 -2.73
CA ASP A 456 175.62 -52.96 -3.37
C ASP A 456 175.86 -52.47 -4.83
N SER A 457 174.72 -52.33 -5.53
CA SER A 457 174.30 -51.11 -6.26
C SER A 457 174.34 -50.96 -7.81
N LEU A 458 173.26 -50.32 -8.28
CA LEU A 458 173.06 -49.44 -9.48
C LEU A 458 172.59 -49.96 -10.87
N HIS A 459 171.41 -49.40 -11.22
CA HIS A 459 171.00 -48.82 -12.52
C HIS A 459 170.52 -49.75 -13.66
N SER A 460 169.55 -49.34 -14.48
CA SER A 460 168.92 -48.01 -14.71
C SER A 460 167.39 -48.16 -14.78
N ARG A 461 166.51 -47.34 -14.16
CA ARG A 461 166.07 -45.97 -14.60
C ARG A 461 164.74 -45.62 -13.85
N LYS A 462 164.39 -44.41 -13.33
CA LYS A 462 165.12 -43.16 -13.00
C LYS A 462 164.22 -42.16 -12.18
N LEU A 463 164.72 -41.60 -11.05
CA LEU A 463 164.37 -40.33 -10.35
C LEU A 463 163.00 -40.04 -9.66
N ASN A 464 163.11 -39.53 -8.42
CA ASN A 464 162.35 -38.47 -7.67
C ASN A 464 160.83 -38.59 -7.41
N GLU A 465 160.27 -38.46 -6.18
CA GLU A 465 160.39 -37.52 -5.01
C GLU A 465 159.40 -36.32 -5.06
N ASN A 466 158.89 -35.73 -3.96
CA ASN A 466 158.60 -36.20 -2.58
C ASN A 466 157.82 -35.10 -1.80
N MET A 467 156.48 -35.03 -1.85
CA MET A 467 155.69 -34.00 -1.10
C MET A 467 154.30 -34.47 -0.59
N ASP A 468 153.48 -35.12 -1.43
CA ASP A 468 152.09 -35.46 -1.07
C ASP A 468 151.97 -36.48 0.10
N ASP A 469 152.99 -37.31 0.30
CA ASP A 469 153.08 -38.28 1.42
C ASP A 469 153.14 -37.60 2.80
N TYR A 470 153.82 -36.46 2.90
CA TYR A 470 153.93 -35.70 4.15
C TYR A 470 152.60 -34.99 4.48
N LEU A 471 151.94 -34.43 3.46
CA LEU A 471 150.64 -33.80 3.59
C LEU A 471 149.55 -34.83 3.98
N SER A 472 149.61 -36.03 3.40
CA SER A 472 148.65 -37.10 3.68
C SER A 472 148.71 -37.57 5.13
N ARG A 473 149.92 -37.79 5.68
CA ARG A 473 150.09 -38.22 7.09
C ARG A 473 149.59 -37.19 8.09
N LEU A 474 149.87 -35.89 7.89
CA LEU A 474 149.36 -34.84 8.77
C LEU A 474 147.82 -34.78 8.80
N ILE A 475 147.16 -35.02 7.66
CA ILE A 475 145.71 -35.09 7.57
C ILE A 475 145.17 -36.36 8.27
N GLU A 476 145.80 -37.52 8.06
CA GLU A 476 145.40 -38.76 8.72
C GLU A 476 145.61 -38.73 10.24
N GLU A 477 146.68 -38.10 10.74
CA GLU A 477 146.93 -37.91 12.18
C GLU A 477 145.88 -36.99 12.81
N ARG A 478 145.60 -35.83 12.19
CA ARG A 478 144.55 -34.90 12.67
C ARG A 478 143.17 -35.57 12.68
N ASP A 479 142.78 -36.22 11.59
CA ASP A 479 141.49 -36.90 11.51
C ASP A 479 141.40 -38.10 12.47
N THR A 480 142.52 -38.77 12.77
CA THR A 480 142.55 -39.89 13.73
C THR A 480 142.42 -39.39 15.17
N LEU A 481 143.08 -38.29 15.53
CA LEU A 481 142.88 -37.63 16.83
C LEU A 481 141.42 -37.20 17.01
N LEU A 482 140.82 -36.55 16.03
CA LEU A 482 139.40 -36.18 16.05
C LEU A 482 138.46 -37.40 16.12
N ARG A 483 138.79 -38.51 15.43
CA ARG A 483 138.04 -39.77 15.51
C ARG A 483 138.15 -40.48 16.87
N THR A 484 139.07 -40.11 17.76
CA THR A 484 139.09 -40.65 19.13
C THR A 484 137.96 -40.11 20.01
N GLY A 485 137.38 -38.95 19.65
CA GLY A 485 136.34 -38.29 20.45
C GLY A 485 136.82 -37.68 21.78
N VAL A 486 138.13 -37.67 22.04
CA VAL A 486 138.74 -37.07 23.24
C VAL A 486 139.27 -35.65 22.95
N TYR A 487 139.57 -35.33 21.70
CA TYR A 487 140.11 -34.04 21.26
C TYR A 487 139.14 -33.33 20.31
N ASN A 488 139.03 -32.02 20.49
CA ASN A 488 138.17 -31.11 19.73
C ASN A 488 139.01 -30.20 18.81
N HIS A 489 138.35 -29.50 17.88
CA HIS A 489 139.03 -28.61 16.93
C HIS A 489 139.70 -27.39 17.59
N GLU A 490 139.22 -27.03 18.80
CA GLU A 490 139.74 -25.92 19.61
C GLU A 490 140.98 -26.32 20.46
N ASP A 491 141.31 -27.61 20.55
CA ASP A 491 142.47 -28.07 21.31
C ASP A 491 143.78 -27.71 20.59
N HIS A 492 144.76 -27.24 21.36
CA HIS A 492 146.03 -26.70 20.84
C HIS A 492 146.76 -27.67 19.89
N ILE A 493 146.73 -28.98 20.15
CA ILE A 493 147.38 -29.98 19.29
C ILE A 493 146.69 -30.06 17.92
N VAL A 494 145.36 -30.03 17.87
CA VAL A 494 144.59 -30.11 16.62
C VAL A 494 144.71 -28.80 15.83
N SER A 495 144.58 -27.65 16.51
CA SER A 495 144.73 -26.33 15.88
C SER A 495 146.15 -26.07 15.37
N GLU A 496 147.19 -26.61 16.01
CA GLU A 496 148.58 -26.53 15.53
C GLU A 496 148.81 -27.45 14.32
N LEU A 497 148.25 -28.66 14.30
CA LEU A 497 148.27 -29.53 13.10
C LEU A 497 147.58 -28.85 11.91
N ASP A 498 146.40 -28.28 12.10
CA ASP A 498 145.72 -27.53 11.02
C ASP A 498 146.50 -26.26 10.61
N ARG A 499 147.31 -25.65 11.50
CA ARG A 499 148.23 -24.56 11.12
C ARG A 499 149.34 -25.08 10.20
N GLN A 500 149.97 -26.20 10.55
CA GLN A 500 151.04 -26.80 9.75
C GLN A 500 150.54 -27.35 8.40
N ILE A 501 149.33 -27.93 8.35
CA ILE A 501 148.66 -28.32 7.10
C ILE A 501 148.42 -27.09 6.20
N ARG A 502 147.98 -25.95 6.76
CA ARG A 502 147.81 -24.71 6.00
C ARG A 502 149.13 -24.14 5.49
N ASP A 503 150.19 -24.14 6.29
CA ASP A 503 151.53 -23.71 5.85
C ASP A 503 152.13 -24.62 4.78
N ALA A 504 151.88 -25.94 4.84
CA ALA A 504 152.29 -26.90 3.81
C ALA A 504 151.53 -26.69 2.48
N ILE A 505 150.23 -26.39 2.54
CA ILE A 505 149.41 -26.06 1.36
C ILE A 505 149.77 -24.67 0.80
N ALA A 506 150.15 -23.70 1.63
CA ALA A 506 150.62 -22.39 1.18
C ALA A 506 151.92 -22.49 0.36
N LYS A 507 152.86 -23.35 0.79
CA LYS A 507 154.13 -23.63 0.07
C LYS A 507 153.97 -24.48 -1.20
N ARG A 508 152.75 -24.92 -1.54
CA ARG A 508 152.43 -25.70 -2.76
C ARG A 508 152.10 -24.81 -3.98
N ASN A 509 151.88 -23.51 -3.78
CA ASN A 509 151.37 -22.57 -4.80
C ASN A 509 152.32 -21.37 -5.06
N ILE A 510 153.64 -21.59 -4.96
CA ILE A 510 154.70 -20.64 -5.35
C ILE A 510 155.74 -21.41 -6.18
#